data_AF-A0A845XT63-F1
#
_entry.id   AF-A0A845XT63-F1
#
_cell.length_a   1.000
_cell.length_b   1.000
_cell.length_c   1.000
_cell.angle_alpha   90.00
_cell.angle_beta   90.00
_cell.angle_gamma   90.00
#
_symmetry.space_group_name_H-M   'P 1'
#
loop_
_entity.id
_entity.type
_entity.pdbx_description
1 polymer ?
#
loop_
_entity_poly.entity_id
_entity_poly.type
_entity_poly.pdbx_seq_one_letter_code
_entity_poly.pdbx_strand_id
1 'polypeptide(L)'
;MSNQEIRPEAQPLIDRSIEEKTKDFLEIGRIAGLNTTSDCAGADLSGANLSSVNLSRVNLSGTNLRCAILGDINLSKVNLSDAKLEKARLVNNVGFSE
;
A
#
# COMPACT_ATOMS: atom_id res chain seq x y z
N MET A 1 1.60 -12.28 18.58
CA MET A 1 0.87 -11.55 17.54
C MET A 1 1.07 -10.09 17.82
N SER A 2 2.12 -9.49 17.23
CA SER A 2 2.42 -8.08 17.45
C SER A 2 1.41 -7.27 16.65
N ASN A 3 0.49 -6.57 17.33
CA ASN A 3 -0.23 -5.46 16.71
C ASN A 3 0.85 -4.44 16.32
N GLN A 4 1.33 -4.49 15.07
CA GLN A 4 2.14 -3.41 14.52
C GLN A 4 1.17 -2.25 14.26
N GLU A 5 1.00 -1.42 15.29
CA GLU A 5 0.37 -0.12 15.12
C GLU A 5 1.23 0.70 14.15
N ILE A 6 0.57 1.27 13.13
CA ILE A 6 1.20 2.23 12.24
C ILE A 6 1.74 3.40 13.07
N ARG A 7 2.93 3.87 12.73
CA ARG A 7 3.50 5.07 13.35
C ARG A 7 2.57 6.27 13.05
N PRO A 8 2.13 7.06 14.04
CA PRO A 8 1.20 8.16 13.81
C PRO A 8 1.66 9.16 12.73
N GLU A 9 2.96 9.37 12.61
CA GLU A 9 3.59 10.23 11.61
C GLU A 9 3.64 9.63 10.19
N ALA A 10 3.44 8.31 10.04
CA ALA A 10 3.58 7.63 8.75
C ALA A 10 2.35 7.78 7.86
N GLN A 11 1.13 7.73 8.42
CA GLN A 11 -0.12 7.83 7.64
C GLN A 11 -0.20 9.10 6.77
N PRO A 12 0.03 10.33 7.28
CA PRO A 12 -0.06 11.53 6.44
C PRO A 12 1.01 11.55 5.33
N LEU A 13 2.16 10.92 5.55
CA LEU A 13 3.20 10.77 4.53
C LEU A 13 2.79 9.75 3.46
N ILE A 14 2.13 8.67 3.86
CA ILE A 14 1.57 7.66 2.94
C ILE A 14 0.48 8.29 2.07
N ASP A 15 -0.46 9.02 2.67
CA ASP A 15 -1.55 9.69 1.94
C ASP A 15 -0.98 10.65 0.90
N ARG A 16 -0.03 11.49 1.31
CA ARG A 16 0.69 12.40 0.41
C ARG A 16 1.41 11.65 -0.71
N SER A 17 2.02 10.50 -0.41
CA SER A 17 2.72 9.68 -1.40
C SER A 17 1.79 9.13 -2.48
N ILE A 18 0.52 8.88 -2.15
CA ILE A 18 -0.50 8.39 -3.08
C ILE A 18 -1.10 9.54 -3.89
N GLU A 19 -1.24 10.72 -3.30
CA GLU A 19 -1.84 11.90 -3.93
C GLU A 19 -0.94 12.55 -5.00
N GLU A 20 0.39 12.46 -4.88
CA GLU A 20 1.35 13.22 -5.71
C GLU A 20 1.38 12.82 -7.20
N LYS A 21 0.49 11.95 -7.71
CA LYS A 21 0.45 11.45 -9.12
C LYS A 21 1.75 10.78 -9.59
N THR A 22 2.73 10.62 -8.71
CA THR A 22 3.97 9.93 -8.99
C THR A 22 3.71 8.44 -8.98
N LYS A 23 4.12 7.73 -10.04
CA LYS A 23 3.93 6.28 -10.17
C LYS A 23 4.83 5.45 -9.24
N ASP A 24 5.70 6.10 -8.48
CA ASP A 24 6.75 5.46 -7.68
C ASP A 24 6.61 5.80 -6.19
N PHE A 25 5.69 5.09 -5.54
CA PHE A 25 5.45 5.17 -4.09
C PHE A 25 6.72 4.90 -3.27
N LEU A 26 7.64 4.08 -3.79
CA LEU A 26 8.90 3.78 -3.13
C LEU A 26 9.82 4.99 -3.08
N GLU A 27 9.82 5.82 -4.12
CA GLU A 27 10.64 7.03 -4.17
C GLU A 27 10.09 8.09 -3.21
N ILE A 28 8.78 8.32 -3.20
CA ILE A 28 8.19 9.29 -2.26
C ILE A 28 8.35 8.81 -0.83
N GLY A 29 8.11 7.51 -0.56
CA GLY A 29 8.36 6.92 0.74
C GLY A 29 9.80 7.17 1.21
N ARG A 30 10.79 6.97 0.32
CA ARG A 30 12.19 7.23 0.63
C ARG A 30 12.46 8.71 0.95
N ILE A 31 11.92 9.63 0.15
CA ILE A 31 12.09 11.09 0.36
C ILE A 31 11.41 11.54 1.67
N ALA A 32 10.26 10.96 1.98
CA ALA A 32 9.50 11.22 3.21
C ALA A 32 10.12 10.55 4.46
N GLY A 33 11.15 9.72 4.30
CA GLY A 33 11.78 8.98 5.39
C GLY A 33 11.00 7.75 5.85
N LEU A 34 10.05 7.27 5.05
CA LEU A 34 9.32 6.03 5.27
C LEU A 34 10.16 4.82 4.85
N ASN A 35 10.22 3.81 5.72
CA ASN A 35 10.62 2.47 5.34
C ASN A 35 9.38 1.70 4.88
N THR A 36 9.14 1.65 3.58
CA THR A 36 7.97 0.98 2.98
C THR A 36 7.89 -0.53 3.24
N THR A 37 8.94 -1.14 3.79
CA THR A 37 8.94 -2.55 4.23
C THR A 37 8.44 -2.75 5.68
N SER A 38 8.22 -1.67 6.43
CA SER A 38 7.68 -1.72 7.80
C SER A 38 6.57 -0.70 8.07
N ASP A 39 6.70 0.51 7.55
CA ASP A 39 5.93 1.68 7.99
C ASP A 39 4.53 1.74 7.37
N CYS A 40 4.26 0.95 6.32
CA CYS A 40 2.96 0.87 5.67
C CYS A 40 2.05 -0.24 6.24
N ALA A 41 2.56 -1.05 7.17
CA ALA A 41 1.78 -2.06 7.86
C ALA A 41 0.69 -1.39 8.72
N GLY A 42 -0.54 -1.91 8.64
CA GLY A 42 -1.67 -1.38 9.39
C GLY A 42 -2.21 -0.03 8.90
N ALA A 43 -1.69 0.53 7.79
CA ALA A 43 -2.16 1.80 7.24
C ALA A 43 -3.65 1.74 6.85
N ASP A 44 -4.34 2.88 6.89
CA ASP A 44 -5.66 3.01 6.29
C ASP A 44 -5.52 3.54 4.86
N LEU A 45 -5.80 2.66 3.90
CA LEU A 45 -5.82 2.95 2.47
C LEU A 45 -7.22 2.69 1.89
N SER A 46 -8.25 2.77 2.71
CA SER A 46 -9.62 2.49 2.27
C SER A 46 -10.08 3.52 1.23
N GLY A 47 -10.63 3.03 0.13
CA GLY A 47 -11.04 3.84 -1.01
C GLY A 47 -9.89 4.47 -1.82
N ALA A 48 -8.62 4.21 -1.46
CA ALA A 48 -7.48 4.77 -2.17
C ALA A 48 -7.43 4.30 -3.62
N ASN A 49 -7.08 5.20 -4.54
CA ASN A 49 -6.76 4.84 -5.91
C ASN A 49 -5.25 4.61 -6.03
N LEU A 50 -4.86 3.34 -5.98
CA LEU A 50 -3.47 2.89 -6.08
C LEU A 50 -3.13 2.44 -7.51
N SER A 51 -3.93 2.83 -8.51
CA SER A 51 -3.72 2.39 -9.89
C SER A 51 -2.39 2.88 -10.44
N SER A 52 -1.65 2.00 -11.12
CA SER A 52 -0.32 2.24 -11.68
C SER A 52 0.77 2.59 -10.66
N VAL A 53 0.52 2.42 -9.37
CA VAL A 53 1.53 2.63 -8.32
C VAL A 53 2.45 1.41 -8.21
N ASN A 54 3.76 1.64 -8.21
CA ASN A 54 4.72 0.58 -7.91
C ASN A 54 4.72 0.26 -6.41
N LEU A 55 4.00 -0.79 -6.03
CA LEU A 55 3.97 -1.32 -4.66
C LEU A 55 4.90 -2.51 -4.47
N SER A 56 5.76 -2.84 -5.43
CA SER A 56 6.59 -4.05 -5.33
C SER A 56 7.43 -4.06 -4.05
N ARG A 57 7.42 -5.20 -3.35
CA ARG A 57 8.11 -5.42 -2.05
C ARG A 57 7.62 -4.56 -0.86
N VAL A 58 6.53 -3.79 -1.00
CA VAL A 58 5.96 -3.03 0.12
C VAL A 58 5.32 -3.99 1.13
N ASN A 59 5.43 -3.66 2.41
CA ASN A 59 4.71 -4.37 3.47
C ASN A 59 3.37 -3.67 3.76
N LEU A 60 2.28 -4.28 3.30
CA LEU A 60 0.91 -3.85 3.54
C LEU A 60 0.19 -4.84 4.48
N SER A 61 0.92 -5.47 5.40
CA SER A 61 0.31 -6.39 6.35
C SER A 61 -0.66 -5.66 7.27
N GLY A 62 -1.86 -6.20 7.47
CA GLY A 62 -2.89 -5.60 8.32
C GLY A 62 -3.52 -4.31 7.78
N THR A 63 -3.09 -3.83 6.61
CA THR A 63 -3.57 -2.59 5.99
C THR A 63 -5.05 -2.70 5.62
N ASN A 64 -5.79 -1.61 5.80
CA ASN A 64 -7.18 -1.51 5.36
C ASN A 64 -7.23 -1.06 3.89
N LEU A 65 -7.53 -1.97 2.97
CA LEU A 65 -7.64 -1.72 1.52
C LEU A 65 -9.09 -1.80 1.03
N ARG A 66 -10.06 -1.68 1.93
CA ARG A 66 -11.49 -1.77 1.59
C ARG A 66 -11.87 -0.75 0.54
N CYS A 67 -12.60 -1.18 -0.49
CA CYS A 67 -13.01 -0.33 -1.61
C CYS A 67 -11.84 0.32 -2.41
N ALA A 68 -10.58 -0.06 -2.17
CA ALA A 68 -9.44 0.50 -2.90
C ALA A 68 -9.42 0.04 -4.37
N ILE A 69 -8.80 0.83 -5.25
CA ILE A 69 -8.57 0.47 -6.64
C ILE A 69 -7.09 0.11 -6.81
N LEU A 70 -6.84 -1.17 -7.08
CA LEU A 70 -5.53 -1.78 -7.28
C LEU A 70 -5.46 -2.18 -8.77
N GLY A 71 -5.25 -1.20 -9.64
CA GLY A 71 -5.23 -1.40 -11.10
C GLY A 71 -3.84 -1.26 -11.70
N ASP A 72 -3.44 -2.13 -12.62
CA ASP A 72 -2.15 -2.06 -13.32
C ASP A 72 -0.95 -1.98 -12.36
N ILE A 73 -1.00 -2.67 -11.21
CA ILE A 73 0.06 -2.67 -10.21
C ILE A 73 0.88 -3.97 -10.22
N ASN A 74 2.15 -3.83 -9.84
CA ASN A 74 3.03 -4.96 -9.58
C ASN A 74 2.94 -5.38 -8.11
N LEU A 75 2.22 -6.46 -7.86
CA LEU A 75 2.05 -7.07 -6.54
C LEU A 75 3.13 -8.11 -6.21
N SER A 76 4.16 -8.25 -7.04
CA SER A 76 5.27 -9.16 -6.77
C SER A 76 5.93 -8.82 -5.43
N LYS A 77 5.97 -9.82 -4.54
CA LYS A 77 6.58 -9.75 -3.20
C LYS A 77 5.93 -8.73 -2.25
N VAL A 78 4.72 -8.27 -2.53
CA VAL A 78 3.96 -7.45 -1.57
C VAL A 78 3.49 -8.35 -0.44
N ASN A 79 3.70 -7.92 0.80
CA ASN A 79 3.11 -8.60 1.94
C ASN A 79 1.69 -8.07 2.18
N LEU A 80 0.68 -8.88 1.88
CA LEU A 80 -0.74 -8.57 2.13
C LEU A 80 -1.33 -9.40 3.29
N SER A 81 -0.48 -9.99 4.14
CA SER A 81 -0.94 -10.79 5.28
C SER A 81 -1.89 -9.96 6.16
N ASP A 82 -3.06 -10.50 6.51
CA ASP A 82 -4.08 -9.82 7.31
C ASP A 82 -4.66 -8.52 6.69
N ALA A 83 -4.34 -8.21 5.43
CA ALA A 83 -4.89 -7.04 4.75
C ALA A 83 -6.40 -7.19 4.50
N LYS A 84 -7.15 -6.10 4.67
CA LYS A 84 -8.61 -6.06 4.49
C LYS A 84 -8.94 -5.62 3.08
N LEU A 85 -9.25 -6.58 2.20
CA LEU A 85 -9.47 -6.36 0.75
C LEU A 85 -10.96 -6.33 0.37
N GLU A 86 -11.89 -6.23 1.32
CA GLU A 86 -13.32 -6.31 1.00
C GLU A 86 -13.72 -5.19 0.02
N LYS A 87 -14.34 -5.59 -1.11
CA LYS A 87 -14.72 -4.70 -2.21
C LYS A 87 -13.55 -3.97 -2.90
N ALA A 88 -12.30 -4.36 -2.63
CA ALA A 88 -11.17 -3.87 -3.41
C ALA A 88 -11.31 -4.32 -4.87
N ARG A 89 -10.94 -3.45 -5.80
CA ARG A 89 -10.97 -3.74 -7.24
C ARG A 89 -9.56 -4.05 -7.70
N LEU A 90 -9.30 -5.30 -8.05
CA LEU A 90 -8.07 -5.76 -8.68
C LEU A 90 -8.26 -5.77 -10.20
N VAL A 91 -7.45 -5.03 -10.95
CA VAL A 91 -7.56 -4.96 -12.42
C VAL A 91 -6.15 -5.04 -13.03
N ASN A 92 -5.90 -5.96 -13.96
CA ASN A 92 -4.64 -6.05 -14.71
C ASN A 92 -3.35 -6.08 -13.85
N ASN A 93 -3.39 -6.75 -12.70
CA ASN A 93 -2.23 -6.82 -11.81
C ASN A 93 -1.32 -7.98 -12.18
N VAL A 94 -0.02 -7.81 -11.95
CA VAL A 94 0.97 -8.90 -12.04
C VAL A 94 1.39 -9.35 -10.66
N GLY A 95 1.58 -10.66 -10.47
CA GLY A 95 2.07 -11.23 -9.20
C GLY A 95 0.99 -11.50 -8.15
N PHE A 96 -0.29 -11.31 -8.47
CA PHE A 96 -1.42 -11.79 -7.69
C PHE A 96 -2.00 -13.01 -8.42
N SER A 97 -1.65 -14.21 -7.96
CA SER A 97 -2.36 -15.45 -8.35
C SER A 97 -3.39 -15.73 -7.28
N GLU A 98 -4.67 -15.84 -7.67
CA GLU A 98 -5.78 -16.25 -6.80
C GLU A 98 -5.52 -17.59 -6.11
#